data_AF-A0A7X1HIB0-F1
#
_entry.id   AF-A0A7X1HIB0-F1
#
_cell.length_a   1.000
_cell.length_b   1.000
_cell.length_c   1.000
_cell.angle_alpha   90.00
_cell.angle_beta   90.00
_cell.angle_gamma   90.00
#
_symmetry.space_group_name_H-M   'P 1'
#
loop_
_entity.id
_entity.type
_entity.pdbx_description
1 polymer ?
#
loop_
_entity_poly.entity_id
_entity_poly.type
_entity_poly.pdbx_seq_one_letter_code
_entity_poly.pdbx_strand_id
1 'polypeptide(L)'
;MLNENSSNKWIGWLVAFMVGVSLFYFEIYKVWLGERTLTTQSAFLLMLICLIIGEVISTKTKAFVPSMFVSAVLFVIGFWTFFPQNILQIGGVAPNLPTFLVMMMVVHLGTMLNIQELINQWKTVLVTLAGMLGILVVILTLGSLILGKETAAIAAPPLTGGFVAALMMQGAAGQNQHLFILAMAVYVLQGFVGYPLTSLCLKIEGKNLIKKYRAGELKLEQEPNVKTEKNKSTKTYKWDLFEKIPLKYQSDFTNLFTMVILVVLSGYLETLSLGYISKFVWALILGVFGAALGFIEPQILIKSRSMGFVYTIIMMFVFSQLSSITPETLILLLKDFAILIILATVGIAIVAIPLGRYLGWSTAMSFAIGLGSLAGGFPASYVLSVEAAKVVSETEEEFKIVETNILPKTLVSGFVSATSGSVFIAGAVLAFFFK
;
A
#
# COMPACT_ATOMS: atom_id res chain seq x y z
N MET A 1 47.93 -8.26 -16.99
CA MET A 1 46.61 -8.85 -17.30
C MET A 1 45.50 -7.88 -16.87
N LEU A 2 45.46 -6.74 -17.55
CA LEU A 2 44.39 -5.75 -17.44
C LEU A 2 43.90 -5.53 -18.87
N ASN A 3 42.58 -5.36 -19.04
CA ASN A 3 41.93 -4.73 -20.20
C ASN A 3 41.17 -5.60 -21.25
N GLU A 4 40.48 -6.68 -20.86
CA GLU A 4 39.47 -7.33 -21.74
C GLU A 4 38.00 -7.07 -21.35
N ASN A 5 37.73 -6.52 -20.16
CA ASN A 5 36.36 -6.40 -19.64
C ASN A 5 35.62 -5.10 -20.02
N SER A 6 36.24 -4.21 -20.81
CA SER A 6 35.62 -2.95 -21.27
C SER A 6 35.11 -3.01 -22.71
N SER A 7 35.69 -3.87 -23.56
CA SER A 7 35.42 -3.92 -25.02
C SER A 7 33.98 -4.34 -25.35
N ASN A 8 33.41 -5.28 -24.59
CA ASN A 8 32.07 -5.82 -24.87
C ASN A 8 30.92 -5.00 -24.22
N LYS A 9 31.24 -4.06 -23.32
CA LYS A 9 30.21 -3.23 -22.67
C LYS A 9 29.52 -2.30 -23.67
N TRP A 10 30.24 -1.81 -24.67
CA TRP A 10 29.69 -0.92 -25.70
C TRP A 10 28.67 -1.65 -26.59
N ILE A 11 28.91 -2.93 -26.92
CA ILE A 11 27.94 -3.78 -27.63
C ILE A 11 26.64 -3.91 -26.81
N GLY A 12 26.77 -4.10 -25.49
CA GLY A 12 25.61 -4.12 -24.58
C GLY A 12 24.81 -2.82 -24.60
N TRP A 13 25.47 -1.66 -24.57
CA TRP A 13 24.81 -0.34 -24.68
C TRP A 13 24.15 -0.14 -26.04
N LEU A 14 24.77 -0.61 -27.13
CA LEU A 14 24.24 -0.50 -28.48
C LEU A 14 22.98 -1.36 -28.66
N VAL A 15 23.00 -2.60 -28.14
CA VAL A 15 21.81 -3.46 -28.10
C VAL A 15 20.71 -2.84 -27.25
N ALA A 16 21.02 -2.31 -26.06
CA ALA A 16 20.03 -1.65 -25.20
C ALA A 16 19.42 -0.42 -25.89
N PHE A 17 20.23 0.37 -26.60
CA PHE A 17 19.75 1.52 -27.37
C PHE A 17 18.82 1.09 -28.51
N MET A 18 19.20 0.08 -29.31
CA MET A 18 18.34 -0.44 -30.39
C MET A 18 17.03 -1.00 -29.86
N VAL A 19 17.06 -1.72 -28.74
CA VAL A 19 15.85 -2.21 -28.06
C VAL A 19 14.99 -1.03 -27.60
N GLY A 20 15.58 0.00 -26.97
CA GLY A 20 14.88 1.19 -26.53
C GLY A 20 14.20 1.95 -27.68
N VAL A 21 14.90 2.16 -28.79
CA VAL A 21 14.36 2.81 -29.99
C VAL A 21 13.23 1.98 -30.60
N SER A 22 13.41 0.67 -30.71
CA SER A 22 12.40 -0.25 -31.22
C SER A 22 11.13 -0.21 -30.36
N LEU A 23 11.27 -0.29 -29.04
CA LEU A 23 10.15 -0.19 -28.10
C LEU A 23 9.43 1.15 -28.21
N PHE A 24 10.16 2.27 -28.28
CA PHE A 24 9.55 3.58 -28.45
C PHE A 24 8.76 3.68 -29.77
N TYR A 25 9.34 3.20 -30.87
CA TYR A 25 8.68 3.25 -32.18
C TYR A 25 7.41 2.38 -32.24
N PHE A 26 7.48 1.14 -31.75
CA PHE A 26 6.38 0.19 -31.87
C PHE A 26 5.30 0.31 -30.79
N GLU A 27 5.66 0.74 -29.58
CA GLU A 27 4.75 0.75 -28.43
C GLU A 27 4.22 2.14 -28.09
N ILE A 28 4.93 3.20 -28.48
CA ILE A 28 4.51 4.59 -28.22
C ILE A 28 4.12 5.27 -29.54
N TYR A 29 5.04 5.37 -30.50
CA TYR A 29 4.81 6.15 -31.72
C TYR A 29 3.69 5.59 -32.62
N LYS A 30 3.73 4.29 -32.94
CA LYS A 30 2.68 3.66 -33.78
C LYS A 30 1.32 3.57 -33.10
N VAL A 31 1.30 3.38 -31.78
CA VAL A 31 0.06 3.37 -30.99
C VAL A 31 -0.55 4.77 -30.99
N TRP A 32 0.27 5.81 -30.80
CA TRP A 32 -0.17 7.20 -30.83
C TRP A 32 -0.73 7.62 -32.20
N LEU A 33 -0.16 7.14 -33.30
CA LEU A 33 -0.70 7.36 -34.65
C LEU A 33 -1.99 6.56 -34.95
N GLY A 34 -2.44 5.68 -34.05
CA GLY A 34 -3.58 4.80 -34.27
C GLY A 34 -3.33 3.64 -35.24
N GLU A 35 -2.08 3.43 -35.65
CA GLU A 35 -1.68 2.37 -36.60
C GLU A 35 -1.61 0.99 -35.94
N ARG A 36 -1.54 0.93 -34.60
CA ARG A 36 -1.42 -0.32 -33.84
C ARG A 36 -2.17 -0.23 -32.52
N THR A 37 -2.93 -1.28 -32.19
CA THR A 37 -3.51 -1.43 -30.84
C THR A 37 -2.49 -2.03 -29.88
N LEU A 38 -2.51 -1.60 -28.62
CA LEU A 38 -1.66 -2.17 -27.57
C LEU A 38 -1.92 -3.67 -27.39
N THR A 39 -0.86 -4.47 -27.51
CA THR A 39 -0.91 -5.90 -27.19
C THR A 39 -0.82 -6.12 -25.69
N THR A 40 -1.13 -7.34 -25.23
CA THR A 40 -1.01 -7.71 -23.82
C THR A 40 0.41 -7.52 -23.28
N GLN A 41 1.42 -7.96 -24.05
CA GLN A 41 2.82 -7.83 -23.68
C GLN A 41 3.23 -6.36 -23.61
N SER A 42 2.77 -5.55 -24.56
CA SER A 42 3.01 -4.10 -24.62
C SER A 42 2.44 -3.36 -23.40
N ALA A 43 1.17 -3.60 -23.08
CA ALA A 43 0.49 -2.95 -21.96
C ALA A 43 1.17 -3.30 -20.63
N PHE A 44 1.51 -4.58 -20.45
CA PHE A 44 2.23 -5.03 -19.27
C PHE A 44 3.63 -4.38 -19.16
N LEU A 45 4.38 -4.34 -20.25
CA LEU A 45 5.70 -3.72 -20.31
C LEU A 45 5.65 -2.24 -19.96
N LEU A 46 4.72 -1.48 -20.54
CA LEU A 46 4.58 -0.05 -20.30
C LEU A 46 4.26 0.27 -18.84
N MET A 47 3.30 -0.45 -18.25
CA MET A 47 3.00 -0.32 -16.83
C MET A 47 4.22 -0.64 -15.96
N LEU A 48 4.98 -1.69 -16.31
CA LEU A 48 6.19 -2.09 -15.57
C LEU A 48 7.30 -1.04 -15.70
N ILE A 49 7.47 -0.41 -16.87
CA ILE A 49 8.41 0.69 -17.07
C ILE A 49 8.07 1.85 -16.14
N CYS A 50 6.80 2.23 -16.00
CA CYS A 50 6.38 3.28 -15.06
C CYS A 50 6.73 2.95 -13.60
N LEU A 51 6.59 1.67 -13.21
CA LEU A 51 6.98 1.21 -11.87
C LEU A 51 8.51 1.28 -11.66
N ILE A 52 9.29 0.79 -12.63
CA ILE A 52 10.76 0.79 -12.57
C ILE A 52 11.30 2.22 -12.52
N ILE A 53 10.80 3.12 -13.36
CA ILE A 53 11.23 4.53 -13.34
C ILE A 53 10.94 5.13 -11.96
N GLY A 54 9.77 4.82 -11.38
CA GLY A 54 9.42 5.25 -10.03
C GLY A 54 10.40 4.76 -8.96
N GLU A 55 10.73 3.48 -8.97
CA GLU A 55 11.71 2.88 -8.04
C GLU A 55 13.12 3.46 -8.21
N VAL A 56 13.57 3.64 -9.46
CA VAL A 56 14.90 4.20 -9.77
C VAL A 56 15.00 5.65 -9.31
N ILE A 57 13.99 6.48 -9.56
CA ILE A 57 13.98 7.88 -9.12
C ILE A 57 13.93 7.95 -7.59
N SER A 58 13.09 7.13 -6.94
CA SER A 58 13.05 7.04 -5.49
C SER A 58 14.41 6.67 -4.91
N THR A 59 15.04 5.61 -5.43
CA THR A 59 16.34 5.13 -4.94
C THR A 59 17.41 6.20 -5.09
N LYS A 60 17.49 6.84 -6.26
CA LYS A 60 18.44 7.93 -6.53
C LYS A 60 18.20 9.15 -5.63
N THR A 61 16.95 9.44 -5.31
CA THR A 61 16.58 10.55 -4.43
C THR A 61 16.56 10.16 -2.94
N LYS A 62 17.01 8.95 -2.58
CA LYS A 62 16.94 8.41 -1.20
C LYS A 62 15.54 8.57 -0.60
N ALA A 63 14.54 8.15 -1.37
CA ALA A 63 13.11 8.29 -1.09
C ALA A 63 12.66 9.71 -0.71
N PHE A 64 13.39 10.76 -1.13
CA PHE A 64 12.89 12.14 -1.03
C PHE A 64 11.60 12.29 -1.84
N VAL A 65 11.57 11.69 -3.04
CA VAL A 65 10.35 11.48 -3.81
C VAL A 65 10.00 9.99 -3.76
N PRO A 66 8.88 9.59 -3.13
CA PRO A 66 8.52 8.17 -3.01
C PRO A 66 8.26 7.51 -4.36
N SER A 67 8.58 6.21 -4.49
CA SER A 67 8.36 5.46 -5.72
C SER A 67 6.88 5.50 -6.15
N MET A 68 5.98 5.37 -5.16
CA MET A 68 4.54 5.48 -5.32
C MET A 68 4.10 6.78 -6.02
N PHE A 69 4.71 7.91 -5.65
CA PHE A 69 4.37 9.22 -6.19
C PHE A 69 4.81 9.35 -7.64
N VAL A 70 6.05 8.97 -7.93
CA VAL A 70 6.60 9.05 -9.30
C VAL A 70 5.82 8.14 -10.25
N SER A 71 5.54 6.90 -9.84
CA SER A 71 4.73 5.99 -10.65
C SER A 71 3.32 6.52 -10.88
N ALA A 72 2.66 7.09 -9.86
CA ALA A 72 1.35 7.72 -10.04
C ALA A 72 1.37 8.84 -11.09
N VAL A 73 2.36 9.74 -11.02
CA VAL A 73 2.53 10.82 -12.01
C VAL A 73 2.73 10.25 -13.42
N LEU A 74 3.57 9.22 -13.57
CA LEU A 74 3.82 8.59 -14.87
C LEU A 74 2.58 7.90 -15.44
N PHE A 75 1.78 7.23 -14.61
CA PHE A 75 0.51 6.63 -15.04
C PHE A 75 -0.50 7.70 -15.47
N VAL A 76 -0.63 8.80 -14.72
CA VAL A 76 -1.50 9.93 -15.10
C VAL A 76 -1.09 10.51 -16.45
N ILE A 77 0.21 10.81 -16.64
CA ILE A 77 0.73 11.27 -17.93
C ILE A 77 0.46 10.24 -19.04
N GLY A 78 0.63 8.96 -18.73
CA GLY A 78 0.29 7.85 -19.62
C GLY A 78 -1.16 7.92 -20.06
N PHE A 79 -2.12 8.02 -19.14
CA PHE A 79 -3.56 8.10 -19.44
C PHE A 79 -3.95 9.35 -20.23
N TRP A 80 -3.23 10.46 -20.05
CA TRP A 80 -3.46 11.69 -20.83
C TRP A 80 -2.94 11.61 -22.26
N THR A 81 -2.02 10.68 -22.55
CA THR A 81 -1.29 10.67 -23.82
C THR A 81 -1.60 9.44 -24.67
N PHE A 82 -1.43 8.22 -24.15
CA PHE A 82 -1.55 6.99 -24.95
C PHE A 82 -2.00 5.73 -24.18
N PHE A 83 -2.11 5.75 -22.85
CA PHE A 83 -2.62 4.61 -22.09
C PHE A 83 -4.15 4.50 -22.25
N PRO A 84 -4.67 3.33 -22.66
CA PRO A 84 -6.10 3.08 -22.64
C PRO A 84 -6.58 2.95 -21.19
N GLN A 85 -7.82 3.37 -20.93
CA GLN A 85 -8.43 3.34 -19.59
C GLN A 85 -8.44 1.94 -18.95
N ASN A 86 -8.51 0.90 -19.77
CA ASN A 86 -8.50 -0.50 -19.40
C ASN A 86 -7.14 -1.19 -19.65
N ILE A 87 -6.03 -0.44 -19.58
CA ILE A 87 -4.67 -0.97 -19.80
C ILE A 87 -4.34 -2.18 -18.93
N LEU A 88 -4.87 -2.22 -17.70
CA LEU A 88 -4.69 -3.35 -16.79
C LEU A 88 -5.28 -4.64 -17.37
N GLN A 89 -6.50 -4.58 -17.92
CA GLN A 89 -7.17 -5.73 -18.54
C GLN A 89 -6.50 -6.11 -19.86
N ILE A 90 -6.08 -5.13 -20.67
CA ILE A 90 -5.31 -5.39 -21.89
C ILE A 90 -4.00 -6.13 -21.54
N GLY A 91 -3.34 -5.73 -20.45
CA GLY A 91 -2.17 -6.38 -19.87
C GLY A 91 -2.41 -7.80 -19.33
N GLY A 92 -3.60 -8.37 -19.51
CA GLY A 92 -3.92 -9.76 -19.18
C GLY A 92 -4.31 -9.99 -17.72
N VAL A 93 -4.53 -8.91 -16.96
CA VAL A 93 -4.94 -9.00 -15.55
C VAL A 93 -6.45 -9.08 -15.48
N ALA A 94 -6.96 -10.23 -15.03
CA ALA A 94 -8.39 -10.43 -14.82
C ALA A 94 -8.93 -9.47 -13.75
N PRO A 95 -10.18 -8.97 -13.87
CA PRO A 95 -10.72 -7.93 -12.97
C PRO A 95 -10.65 -8.25 -11.47
N ASN A 96 -10.84 -9.53 -11.09
CA ASN A 96 -10.86 -9.96 -9.69
C ASN A 96 -9.47 -10.35 -9.15
N LEU A 97 -8.48 -10.50 -10.03
CA LEU A 97 -7.15 -10.98 -9.66
C LEU A 97 -6.43 -10.03 -8.68
N PRO A 98 -6.43 -8.70 -8.87
CA PRO A 98 -5.75 -7.79 -7.94
C PRO A 98 -6.26 -7.91 -6.50
N THR A 99 -7.58 -7.94 -6.31
CA THR A 99 -8.20 -8.08 -4.97
C THR A 99 -7.78 -9.39 -4.30
N PHE A 100 -7.73 -10.50 -5.05
CA PHE A 100 -7.24 -11.77 -4.55
C PHE A 100 -5.75 -11.72 -4.16
N LEU A 101 -4.91 -11.10 -5.01
CA LEU A 101 -3.48 -10.94 -4.72
C LEU A 101 -3.23 -10.05 -3.50
N VAL A 102 -4.04 -9.02 -3.29
CA VAL A 102 -4.02 -8.22 -2.05
C VAL A 102 -4.26 -9.13 -0.84
N MET A 103 -5.29 -9.99 -0.87
CA MET A 103 -5.55 -10.93 0.24
C MET A 103 -4.38 -11.88 0.50
N MET A 104 -3.78 -12.44 -0.55
CA MET A 104 -2.59 -13.27 -0.44
C MET A 104 -1.43 -12.53 0.23
N MET A 105 -1.22 -11.26 -0.15
CA MET A 105 -0.23 -10.41 0.52
C MET A 105 -0.59 -10.20 1.99
N VAL A 106 -1.85 -9.96 2.34
CA VAL A 106 -2.27 -9.77 3.73
C VAL A 106 -2.00 -11.03 4.57
N VAL A 107 -2.31 -12.21 4.04
CA VAL A 107 -1.98 -13.49 4.71
C VAL A 107 -0.47 -13.60 4.90
N HIS A 108 0.33 -13.33 3.86
CA HIS A 108 1.80 -13.34 3.93
C HIS A 108 2.35 -12.39 5.01
N LEU A 109 1.80 -11.18 5.10
CA LEU A 109 2.14 -10.23 6.14
C LEU A 109 1.78 -10.77 7.53
N GLY A 110 0.60 -11.39 7.66
CA GLY A 110 0.20 -12.09 8.88
C GLY A 110 1.22 -13.15 9.30
N THR A 111 1.79 -13.92 8.36
CA THR A 111 2.82 -14.93 8.69
C THR A 111 4.18 -14.35 9.11
N MET A 112 4.38 -13.03 9.00
CA MET A 112 5.57 -12.35 9.50
C MET A 112 5.41 -11.87 10.95
N LEU A 113 4.17 -11.76 11.46
CA LEU A 113 3.87 -11.25 12.80
C LEU A 113 3.67 -12.37 13.82
N ASN A 114 4.04 -12.08 15.07
CA ASN A 114 3.68 -12.93 16.21
C ASN A 114 2.29 -12.52 16.78
N ILE A 115 1.62 -13.43 17.51
CA ILE A 115 0.30 -13.16 18.13
C ILE A 115 0.33 -11.94 19.04
N GLN A 116 1.39 -11.81 19.85
CA GLN A 116 1.54 -10.66 20.75
C GLN A 116 1.65 -9.34 19.98
N GLU A 117 2.34 -9.35 18.84
CA GLU A 117 2.47 -8.17 17.99
C GLU A 117 1.13 -7.76 17.39
N LEU A 118 0.32 -8.74 16.94
CA LEU A 118 -1.04 -8.52 16.45
C LEU A 118 -1.93 -7.91 17.54
N ILE A 119 -1.94 -8.49 18.74
CA ILE A 119 -2.69 -7.96 19.89
C ILE A 119 -2.26 -6.54 20.18
N ASN A 120 -0.95 -6.26 20.19
CA ASN A 120 -0.40 -4.93 20.43
C ASN A 120 -0.79 -3.88 19.36
N GLN A 121 -1.37 -4.28 18.22
CA GLN A 121 -1.86 -3.35 17.19
C GLN A 121 -3.20 -2.68 17.52
N TRP A 122 -3.86 -2.99 18.64
CA TRP A 122 -5.09 -2.29 19.04
C TRP A 122 -4.88 -0.76 19.14
N LYS A 123 -3.69 -0.34 19.60
CA LYS A 123 -3.27 1.08 19.63
C LYS A 123 -3.26 1.69 18.24
N THR A 124 -2.86 0.91 17.23
CA THR A 124 -2.80 1.33 15.83
C THR A 124 -4.20 1.57 15.30
N VAL A 125 -5.11 0.60 15.52
CA VAL A 125 -6.52 0.74 15.16
C VAL A 125 -7.12 2.01 15.79
N LEU A 126 -6.88 2.22 17.09
CA LEU A 126 -7.39 3.39 17.81
C LEU A 126 -6.88 4.72 17.23
N VAL A 127 -5.56 4.84 16.98
CA VAL A 127 -4.96 6.07 16.43
C VAL A 127 -5.42 6.30 14.99
N THR A 128 -5.55 5.25 14.17
CA THR A 128 -6.07 5.35 12.80
C THR A 128 -7.51 5.86 12.81
N LEU A 129 -8.40 5.25 13.59
CA LEU A 129 -9.79 5.69 13.71
C LEU A 129 -9.91 7.12 14.23
N ALA A 130 -9.08 7.50 15.19
CA ALA A 130 -9.03 8.87 15.69
C ALA A 130 -8.55 9.86 14.62
N GLY A 131 -7.54 9.48 13.81
CA GLY A 131 -7.09 10.27 12.66
C GLY A 131 -8.19 10.46 11.62
N MET A 132 -8.92 9.40 11.29
CA MET A 132 -10.08 9.45 10.38
C MET A 132 -11.20 10.35 10.93
N LEU A 133 -11.48 10.25 12.24
CA LEU A 133 -12.43 11.14 12.91
C LEU A 133 -11.95 12.60 12.89
N GLY A 134 -10.65 12.84 13.03
CA GLY A 134 -10.05 14.16 12.87
C GLY A 134 -10.28 14.76 11.49
N ILE A 135 -10.13 13.95 10.43
CA ILE A 135 -10.48 14.36 9.05
C ILE A 135 -11.95 14.77 8.98
N LEU A 136 -12.85 13.91 9.47
CA LEU A 136 -14.29 14.16 9.43
C LEU A 136 -14.67 15.44 10.16
N VAL A 137 -14.23 15.60 11.42
CA VAL A 137 -14.58 16.76 12.24
C VAL A 137 -14.09 18.03 11.56
N VAL A 138 -12.84 18.08 11.11
CA VAL A 138 -12.27 19.29 10.51
C VAL A 138 -12.91 19.60 9.16
N ILE A 139 -13.13 18.62 8.29
CA ILE A 139 -13.74 18.88 6.98
C ILE A 139 -15.23 19.21 7.10
N LEU A 140 -15.99 18.47 7.92
CA LEU A 140 -17.43 18.74 8.08
C LEU A 140 -17.71 20.05 8.83
N THR A 141 -16.75 20.59 9.58
CA THR A 141 -16.86 21.92 10.21
C THR A 141 -16.26 23.01 9.33
N LEU A 142 -14.92 23.09 9.24
CA LEU A 142 -14.21 24.14 8.52
C LEU A 142 -14.36 23.99 7.01
N GLY A 143 -14.33 22.76 6.48
CA GLY A 143 -14.55 22.51 5.06
C GLY A 143 -15.96 22.89 4.61
N SER A 144 -16.98 22.61 5.42
CA SER A 144 -18.37 23.05 5.14
C SER A 144 -18.52 24.56 5.07
N LEU A 145 -17.74 25.32 5.86
CA LEU A 145 -17.76 26.79 5.84
C LEU A 145 -17.08 27.36 4.58
N ILE A 146 -16.03 26.69 4.08
CA ILE A 146 -15.22 27.19 2.96
C ILE A 146 -15.74 26.70 1.60
N LEU A 147 -16.14 25.42 1.52
CA LEU A 147 -16.48 24.71 0.28
C LEU A 147 -17.98 24.41 0.13
N GLY A 148 -18.76 24.66 1.18
CA GLY A 148 -20.17 24.29 1.24
C GLY A 148 -20.39 22.89 1.84
N LYS A 149 -21.58 22.70 2.44
CA LYS A 149 -21.93 21.48 3.19
C LYS A 149 -21.92 20.21 2.33
N GLU A 150 -22.48 20.28 1.13
CA GLU A 150 -22.55 19.11 0.22
C GLU A 150 -21.15 18.68 -0.24
N THR A 151 -20.32 19.64 -0.68
CA THR A 151 -18.93 19.40 -1.08
C THR A 151 -18.13 18.74 0.05
N ALA A 152 -18.23 19.27 1.27
CA ALA A 152 -17.54 18.73 2.43
C ALA A 152 -18.04 17.32 2.80
N ALA A 153 -19.35 17.08 2.76
CA ALA A 153 -19.94 15.78 3.07
C ALA A 153 -19.57 14.71 2.03
N ILE A 154 -19.54 15.07 0.74
CA ILE A 154 -19.11 14.16 -0.34
C ILE A 154 -17.60 13.88 -0.30
N ALA A 155 -16.78 14.87 0.05
CA ALA A 155 -15.33 14.72 -0.02
C ALA A 155 -14.70 14.08 1.24
N ALA A 156 -15.31 14.20 2.41
CA ALA A 156 -14.69 13.75 3.66
C ALA A 156 -14.52 12.21 3.75
N PRO A 157 -15.53 11.37 3.43
CA PRO A 157 -15.36 9.92 3.52
C PRO A 157 -14.30 9.34 2.55
N PRO A 158 -14.22 9.75 1.27
CA PRO A 158 -13.20 9.27 0.34
C PRO A 158 -11.76 9.61 0.79
N LEU A 159 -11.57 10.73 1.51
CA LEU A 159 -10.28 11.14 2.12
C LEU A 159 -9.82 10.26 3.27
N THR A 160 -10.68 9.38 3.77
CA THR A 160 -10.31 8.40 4.79
C THR A 160 -9.78 7.09 4.21
N GLY A 161 -9.58 7.03 2.87
CA GLY A 161 -8.78 6.01 2.21
C GLY A 161 -9.56 4.88 1.53
N GLY A 162 -10.89 4.95 1.45
CA GLY A 162 -11.72 3.86 0.92
C GLY A 162 -12.21 4.06 -0.51
N PHE A 163 -11.85 3.16 -1.43
CA PHE A 163 -12.45 3.11 -2.78
C PHE A 163 -13.97 2.92 -2.72
N VAL A 164 -14.44 2.04 -1.83
CA VAL A 164 -15.87 1.79 -1.62
C VAL A 164 -16.57 3.04 -1.08
N ALA A 165 -15.92 3.77 -0.15
CA ALA A 165 -16.44 5.04 0.35
C ALA A 165 -16.56 6.09 -0.77
N ALA A 166 -15.59 6.15 -1.69
CA ALA A 166 -15.67 6.99 -2.88
C ALA A 166 -16.89 6.66 -3.75
N LEU A 167 -17.13 5.38 -4.03
CA LEU A 167 -18.31 4.93 -4.79
C LEU A 167 -19.63 5.28 -4.08
N MET A 168 -19.69 5.11 -2.75
CA MET A 168 -20.86 5.49 -1.95
C MET A 168 -21.16 6.98 -2.06
N MET A 169 -20.13 7.83 -1.97
CA MET A 169 -20.30 9.28 -2.12
C MET A 169 -20.63 9.69 -3.55
N GLN A 170 -20.08 9.00 -4.57
CA GLN A 170 -20.50 9.20 -5.96
C GLN A 170 -22.00 8.95 -6.13
N GLY A 171 -22.54 7.88 -5.53
CA GLY A 171 -23.98 7.62 -5.55
C GLY A 171 -24.79 8.74 -4.91
N ALA A 172 -24.30 9.32 -3.81
CA ALA A 172 -24.97 10.42 -3.11
C ALA A 172 -24.87 11.77 -3.82
N ALA A 173 -23.91 11.95 -4.73
CA ALA A 173 -23.81 13.16 -5.54
C ALA A 173 -25.01 13.35 -6.49
N GLY A 174 -25.79 12.30 -6.75
CA GLY A 174 -26.97 12.34 -7.61
C GLY A 174 -26.64 12.86 -9.01
N GLN A 175 -27.35 13.91 -9.45
CA GLN A 175 -27.13 14.54 -10.76
C GLN A 175 -26.06 15.65 -10.74
N ASN A 176 -25.47 15.95 -9.58
CA ASN A 176 -24.44 16.97 -9.49
C ASN A 176 -23.10 16.42 -10.00
N GLN A 177 -22.81 16.70 -11.27
CA GLN A 177 -21.60 16.22 -11.94
C GLN A 177 -20.31 16.67 -11.24
N HIS A 178 -20.28 17.87 -10.65
CA HIS A 178 -19.12 18.35 -9.89
C HIS A 178 -18.84 17.46 -8.67
N LEU A 179 -19.86 17.19 -7.86
CA LEU A 179 -19.76 16.35 -6.67
C LEU A 179 -19.44 14.88 -7.02
N PHE A 180 -20.02 14.38 -8.12
CA PHE A 180 -19.78 13.02 -8.59
C PHE A 180 -18.31 12.81 -8.97
N ILE A 181 -17.72 13.76 -9.68
CA ILE A 181 -16.32 13.69 -10.07
C ILE A 181 -15.43 13.90 -8.84
N LEU A 182 -15.77 14.87 -7.97
CA LEU A 182 -15.03 15.17 -6.74
C LEU A 182 -14.84 13.95 -5.84
N ALA A 183 -15.90 13.17 -5.60
CA ALA A 183 -15.86 12.02 -4.69
C ALA A 183 -14.74 11.03 -5.04
N MET A 184 -14.59 10.69 -6.32
CA MET A 184 -13.56 9.77 -6.78
C MET A 184 -12.21 10.45 -7.00
N ALA A 185 -12.21 11.68 -7.52
CA ALA A 185 -10.99 12.44 -7.74
C ALA A 185 -10.22 12.63 -6.43
N VAL A 186 -10.91 12.94 -5.33
CA VAL A 186 -10.29 13.12 -4.02
C VAL A 186 -9.67 11.81 -3.50
N TYR A 187 -10.37 10.67 -3.67
CA TYR A 187 -9.84 9.35 -3.30
C TYR A 187 -8.57 8.97 -4.09
N VAL A 188 -8.53 9.32 -5.37
CA VAL A 188 -7.42 8.98 -6.27
C VAL A 188 -6.23 9.93 -6.06
N LEU A 189 -6.50 11.22 -5.88
CA LEU A 189 -5.47 12.26 -5.82
C LEU A 189 -4.84 12.39 -4.42
N GLN A 190 -5.53 12.00 -3.34
CA GLN A 190 -5.01 12.14 -1.96
C GLN A 190 -3.61 11.52 -1.76
N GLY A 191 -3.31 10.44 -2.48
CA GLY A 191 -2.00 9.78 -2.44
C GLY A 191 -0.85 10.72 -2.84
N PHE A 192 -1.09 11.70 -3.72
CA PHE A 192 -0.05 12.63 -4.16
C PHE A 192 0.53 13.47 -3.01
N VAL A 193 -0.26 13.72 -1.96
CA VAL A 193 0.18 14.41 -0.75
C VAL A 193 0.42 13.44 0.40
N GLY A 194 -0.39 12.38 0.50
CA GLY A 194 -0.23 11.34 1.52
C GLY A 194 1.11 10.60 1.42
N TYR A 195 1.57 10.24 0.22
CA TYR A 195 2.81 9.46 0.05
C TYR A 195 4.06 10.23 0.52
N PRO A 196 4.31 11.49 0.09
CA PRO A 196 5.49 12.22 0.54
C PRO A 196 5.49 12.50 2.04
N LEU A 197 4.34 12.90 2.60
CA LEU A 197 4.21 13.17 4.04
C LEU A 197 4.45 11.91 4.88
N THR A 198 3.86 10.78 4.46
CA THR A 198 4.04 9.50 5.15
C THR A 198 5.49 9.03 5.05
N SER A 199 6.09 9.08 3.85
CA SER A 199 7.52 8.73 3.65
C SER A 199 8.43 9.57 4.56
N LEU A 200 8.19 10.87 4.68
CA LEU A 200 8.97 11.74 5.56
C LEU A 200 8.87 11.28 7.01
N CYS A 201 7.66 11.02 7.51
CA CYS A 201 7.43 10.58 8.88
C CYS A 201 8.07 9.21 9.16
N LEU A 202 7.93 8.25 8.24
CA LEU A 202 8.51 6.92 8.37
C LEU A 202 10.05 6.96 8.35
N LYS A 203 10.67 7.84 7.56
CA LYS A 203 12.12 8.06 7.59
C LYS A 203 12.58 8.68 8.90
N ILE A 204 11.83 9.63 9.45
CA ILE A 204 12.14 10.22 10.77
C ILE A 204 12.08 9.13 11.84
N GLU A 205 11.03 8.31 11.82
CA GLU A 205 10.89 7.22 12.79
C GLU A 205 11.95 6.13 12.62
N GLY A 206 12.25 5.72 11.38
CA GLY A 206 13.31 4.76 11.09
C GLY A 206 14.67 5.23 11.61
N LYS A 207 15.02 6.50 11.43
CA LYS A 207 16.24 7.09 12.00
C LYS A 207 16.25 7.08 13.52
N ASN A 208 15.10 7.33 14.16
CA ASN A 208 14.99 7.25 15.62
C ASN A 208 15.18 5.82 16.13
N LEU A 209 14.62 4.82 15.43
CA LEU A 209 14.78 3.41 15.76
C LEU A 209 16.24 2.95 15.60
N ILE A 210 16.92 3.36 14.52
CA ILE A 210 18.35 3.07 14.33
C ILE A 210 19.19 3.68 15.44
N LYS A 211 18.92 4.94 15.83
CA LYS A 211 19.62 5.57 16.97
C LYS A 211 19.46 4.77 18.26
N LYS A 212 18.23 4.32 18.58
CA LYS A 212 17.95 3.48 19.75
C LYS A 212 18.64 2.13 19.67
N TYR A 213 18.69 1.52 18.48
CA TYR A 213 19.41 0.26 18.27
C TYR A 213 20.92 0.43 18.50
N ARG A 214 21.54 1.42 17.86
CA ARG A 214 22.97 1.72 18.02
C ARG A 214 23.34 2.09 19.46
N ALA A 215 22.41 2.68 20.21
CA ALA A 215 22.56 2.96 21.64
C ALA A 215 22.37 1.73 22.55
N GLY A 216 21.99 0.57 21.99
CA GLY A 216 21.74 -0.67 22.74
C GLY A 216 20.40 -0.70 23.50
N GLU A 217 19.54 0.33 23.32
CA GLU A 217 18.21 0.43 23.92
C GLU A 217 17.18 -0.47 23.23
N LEU A 218 17.37 -0.67 21.92
CA LEU A 218 16.65 -1.67 21.14
C LEU A 218 17.59 -2.85 20.88
N LYS A 219 17.07 -4.06 21.00
CA LYS A 219 17.76 -5.27 20.52
C LYS A 219 16.87 -5.92 19.48
N LEU A 220 17.46 -6.48 18.43
CA LEU A 220 16.80 -7.55 17.69
C LEU A 220 16.50 -8.65 18.72
N GLU A 221 15.27 -9.14 18.74
CA GLU A 221 15.02 -10.45 19.36
C GLU A 221 15.95 -11.42 18.64
N GLN A 222 17.08 -11.74 19.29
CA GLN A 222 18.05 -12.68 18.76
C GLN A 222 17.32 -14.00 18.60
N GLU A 223 17.43 -14.63 17.43
CA GLU A 223 17.35 -16.08 17.38
C GLU A 223 18.24 -16.62 18.50
N PRO A 224 17.73 -17.53 19.35
CA PRO A 224 18.51 -18.00 20.49
C PRO A 224 19.83 -18.57 19.99
N ASN A 225 20.92 -18.05 20.56
CA ASN A 225 22.30 -18.50 20.40
C ASN A 225 22.38 -20.01 20.09
N VAL A 226 22.68 -20.36 18.85
CA VAL A 226 23.06 -21.72 18.46
C VAL A 226 24.48 -21.96 18.98
N LYS A 227 24.57 -22.39 20.24
CA LYS A 227 25.67 -23.26 20.66
C LYS A 227 25.14 -24.69 20.58
N THR A 228 25.63 -25.39 19.55
CA THR A 228 25.64 -26.85 19.43
C THR A 228 24.27 -27.50 19.25
N GLU A 229 23.84 -27.67 17.99
CA GLU A 229 23.45 -28.95 17.38
C GLU A 229 22.71 -28.73 16.05
N LYS A 230 22.99 -29.61 15.08
CA LYS A 230 22.47 -29.59 13.71
C LYS A 230 20.94 -29.77 13.71
N ASN A 231 20.27 -29.06 12.80
CA ASN A 231 18.85 -29.13 12.43
C ASN A 231 17.84 -28.51 13.40
N LYS A 232 17.50 -27.23 13.17
CA LYS A 232 16.12 -26.69 13.02
C LYS A 232 16.18 -25.16 13.13
N SER A 233 16.10 -24.48 11.98
CA SER A 233 15.73 -23.06 11.94
C SER A 233 14.22 -22.94 12.16
N THR A 234 13.81 -22.79 13.40
CA THR A 234 12.42 -22.50 13.72
C THR A 234 12.36 -21.53 14.88
N LYS A 235 11.79 -20.33 14.65
CA LYS A 235 11.06 -19.60 15.67
C LYS A 235 10.20 -20.62 16.42
N THR A 236 10.48 -20.85 17.69
CA THR A 236 9.68 -21.77 18.52
C THR A 236 8.37 -21.06 18.83
N TYR A 237 7.35 -21.29 18.01
CA TYR A 237 6.00 -20.84 18.34
C TYR A 237 5.48 -21.70 19.49
N LYS A 238 4.97 -21.06 20.54
CA LYS A 238 4.46 -21.75 21.74
C LYS A 238 3.32 -22.74 21.45
N TRP A 239 2.66 -22.62 20.30
CA TRP A 239 1.43 -23.35 19.93
C TRP A 239 1.57 -24.14 18.62
N ASP A 240 2.72 -24.74 18.34
CA ASP A 240 2.94 -25.59 17.15
C ASP A 240 2.07 -26.85 17.22
N LEU A 241 0.82 -26.74 16.74
CA LEU A 241 -0.23 -27.76 16.85
C LEU A 241 -0.31 -28.65 15.61
N PHE A 242 0.13 -28.13 14.46
CA PHE A 242 0.22 -28.86 13.20
C PHE A 242 1.65 -29.38 13.00
N GLU A 243 1.79 -30.66 12.69
CA GLU A 243 3.07 -31.16 12.20
C GLU A 243 3.44 -30.45 10.89
N LYS A 244 4.63 -29.86 10.86
CA LYS A 244 5.12 -29.17 9.66
C LYS A 244 5.18 -30.14 8.49
N ILE A 245 4.68 -29.69 7.35
CA ILE A 245 4.76 -30.43 6.10
C ILE A 245 6.24 -30.81 5.86
N PRO A 246 6.56 -32.10 5.67
CA PRO A 246 7.94 -32.53 5.43
C PRO A 246 8.57 -31.76 4.28
N LEU A 247 9.85 -31.38 4.40
CA LEU A 247 10.57 -30.58 3.38
C LEU A 247 10.43 -31.12 1.95
N LYS A 248 10.35 -32.44 1.77
CA LYS A 248 10.15 -33.11 0.47
C LYS A 248 8.82 -32.75 -0.23
N TYR A 249 7.84 -32.27 0.53
CA TYR A 249 6.53 -31.83 0.04
C TYR A 249 6.32 -30.31 0.15
N GLN A 250 7.31 -29.56 0.65
CA GLN A 250 7.28 -28.10 0.68
C GLN A 250 7.65 -27.54 -0.70
N SER A 251 6.70 -27.60 -1.64
CA SER A 251 6.81 -27.02 -2.97
C SER A 251 6.19 -25.63 -3.05
N ASP A 252 6.47 -24.88 -4.12
CA ASP A 252 5.79 -23.62 -4.42
C ASP A 252 4.26 -23.80 -4.44
N PHE A 253 3.77 -24.92 -4.99
CA PHE A 253 2.34 -25.26 -5.01
C PHE A 253 1.76 -25.49 -3.61
N THR A 254 2.48 -26.21 -2.75
CA THR A 254 2.04 -26.50 -1.38
C THR A 254 1.97 -25.21 -0.55
N ASN A 255 2.95 -24.32 -0.76
CA ASN A 255 3.01 -23.02 -0.10
C ASN A 255 1.83 -22.11 -0.53
N LEU A 256 1.56 -22.05 -1.83
CA LEU A 256 0.42 -21.30 -2.36
C LEU A 256 -0.91 -21.95 -1.93
N PHE A 257 -1.00 -23.27 -1.90
CA PHE A 257 -2.20 -23.99 -1.46
C PHE A 257 -2.60 -23.64 -0.02
N THR A 258 -1.67 -23.75 0.92
CA THR A 258 -1.93 -23.42 2.35
C THR A 258 -2.34 -21.95 2.53
N MET A 259 -1.72 -21.04 1.79
CA MET A 259 -2.11 -19.62 1.77
C MET A 259 -3.52 -19.41 1.22
N VAL A 260 -3.84 -20.02 0.09
CA VAL A 260 -5.13 -19.84 -0.56
C VAL A 260 -6.26 -20.41 0.30
N ILE A 261 -6.02 -21.48 1.07
CA ILE A 261 -6.96 -21.94 2.10
C ILE A 261 -7.29 -20.81 3.06
N LEU A 262 -6.28 -20.12 3.62
CA LEU A 262 -6.51 -19.03 4.56
C LEU A 262 -7.23 -17.84 3.91
N VAL A 263 -6.96 -17.55 2.63
CA VAL A 263 -7.69 -16.53 1.86
C VAL A 263 -9.16 -16.89 1.67
N VAL A 264 -9.47 -18.14 1.35
CA VAL A 264 -10.86 -18.61 1.20
C VAL A 264 -11.59 -18.57 2.54
N LEU A 265 -10.94 -19.05 3.61
CA LEU A 265 -11.48 -19.01 4.96
C LEU A 265 -11.75 -17.57 5.43
N SER A 266 -10.91 -16.60 5.07
CA SER A 266 -11.16 -15.20 5.44
C SER A 266 -12.42 -14.64 4.78
N GLY A 267 -12.73 -15.06 3.56
CA GLY A 267 -14.00 -14.75 2.88
C GLY A 267 -15.21 -15.37 3.58
N TYR A 268 -15.11 -16.63 4.02
CA TYR A 268 -16.19 -17.27 4.79
C TYR A 268 -16.38 -16.62 6.17
N LEU A 269 -15.30 -16.19 6.83
CA LEU A 269 -15.41 -15.50 8.11
C LEU A 269 -16.01 -14.09 7.96
N GLU A 270 -15.76 -13.41 6.85
CA GLU A 270 -16.44 -12.14 6.54
C GLU A 270 -17.95 -12.35 6.45
N THR A 271 -18.42 -13.36 5.69
CA THR A 271 -19.86 -13.65 5.57
C THR A 271 -20.49 -14.08 6.89
N LEU A 272 -19.78 -14.89 7.70
CA LEU A 272 -20.21 -15.26 9.05
C LEU A 272 -20.27 -14.06 10.00
N SER A 273 -19.36 -13.10 9.84
CA SER A 273 -19.38 -11.84 10.57
C SER A 273 -20.39 -10.82 10.02
N LEU A 274 -21.29 -11.22 9.10
CA LEU A 274 -22.26 -10.34 8.44
C LEU A 274 -21.62 -9.12 7.76
N GLY A 275 -20.34 -9.22 7.38
CA GLY A 275 -19.56 -8.12 6.81
C GLY A 275 -19.04 -7.08 7.83
N TYR A 276 -19.24 -7.26 9.14
CA TYR A 276 -18.71 -6.34 10.15
C TYR A 276 -17.18 -6.32 10.21
N ILE A 277 -16.54 -7.47 9.96
CA ILE A 277 -15.09 -7.58 9.89
C ILE A 277 -14.71 -7.96 8.46
N SER A 278 -13.97 -7.07 7.80
CA SER A 278 -13.52 -7.30 6.44
C SER A 278 -12.68 -8.57 6.30
N LYS A 279 -12.85 -9.27 5.17
CA LYS A 279 -11.99 -10.38 4.72
C LYS A 279 -10.49 -10.11 4.77
N PHE A 280 -10.06 -8.85 4.66
CA PHE A 280 -8.64 -8.48 4.81
C PHE A 280 -8.18 -8.54 6.26
N VAL A 281 -9.00 -8.10 7.21
CA VAL A 281 -8.72 -8.22 8.65
C VAL A 281 -8.69 -9.69 9.04
N TRP A 282 -9.64 -10.50 8.56
CA TRP A 282 -9.62 -11.94 8.76
C TRP A 282 -8.40 -12.62 8.13
N ALA A 283 -7.98 -12.22 6.93
CA ALA A 283 -6.79 -12.75 6.28
C ALA A 283 -5.52 -12.49 7.12
N LEU A 284 -5.40 -11.30 7.72
CA LEU A 284 -4.31 -10.98 8.63
C LEU A 284 -4.33 -11.87 9.87
N ILE A 285 -5.49 -11.95 10.55
CA ILE A 285 -5.69 -12.78 11.74
C ILE A 285 -5.32 -14.24 11.43
N LEU A 286 -5.89 -14.81 10.37
CA LEU A 286 -5.63 -16.18 9.95
C LEU A 286 -4.16 -16.41 9.56
N GLY A 287 -3.48 -15.42 8.96
CA GLY A 287 -2.05 -15.51 8.70
C GLY A 287 -1.22 -15.61 9.99
N VAL A 288 -1.53 -14.78 10.99
CA VAL A 288 -0.85 -14.79 12.29
C VAL A 288 -1.09 -16.10 13.03
N PHE A 289 -2.35 -16.52 13.17
CA PHE A 289 -2.69 -17.77 13.86
C PHE A 289 -2.21 -18.98 13.07
N GLY A 290 -2.34 -18.99 11.76
CA GLY A 290 -1.84 -20.07 10.91
C GLY A 290 -0.32 -20.26 11.07
N ALA A 291 0.45 -19.17 11.12
CA ALA A 291 1.89 -19.25 11.32
C ALA A 291 2.24 -19.69 12.75
N ALA A 292 1.52 -19.18 13.76
CA ALA A 292 1.72 -19.54 15.15
C ALA A 292 1.35 -21.00 15.46
N LEU A 293 0.38 -21.56 14.74
CA LEU A 293 -0.06 -22.95 14.86
C LEU A 293 0.79 -23.93 14.05
N GLY A 294 1.70 -23.44 13.19
CA GLY A 294 2.50 -24.27 12.29
C GLY A 294 1.79 -24.70 11.00
N PHE A 295 0.57 -24.21 10.74
CA PHE A 295 -0.21 -24.54 9.55
C PHE A 295 0.38 -23.95 8.26
N ILE A 296 0.92 -22.73 8.34
CA ILE A 296 1.52 -22.02 7.20
C ILE A 296 2.94 -21.58 7.54
N GLU A 297 3.84 -21.65 6.56
CA GLU A 297 5.22 -21.23 6.74
C GLU A 297 5.34 -19.69 6.85
N PRO A 298 6.22 -19.17 7.72
CA PRO A 298 6.53 -17.74 7.75
C PRO A 298 7.08 -17.26 6.40
N GLN A 299 6.79 -16.01 6.05
CA GLN A 299 7.25 -15.38 4.80
C GLN A 299 6.86 -16.16 3.53
N ILE A 300 5.65 -16.72 3.53
CA ILE A 300 5.18 -17.70 2.55
C ILE A 300 5.31 -17.28 1.06
N LEU A 301 5.03 -16.02 0.69
CA LEU A 301 5.19 -15.55 -0.69
C LEU A 301 6.65 -15.44 -1.13
N ILE A 302 7.57 -15.23 -0.18
CA ILE A 302 9.02 -15.23 -0.45
C ILE A 302 9.46 -16.68 -0.68
N LYS A 303 8.99 -17.61 0.17
CA LYS A 303 9.26 -19.04 0.03
C LYS A 303 8.72 -19.63 -1.27
N SER A 304 7.57 -19.18 -1.74
CA SER A 304 6.98 -19.59 -3.03
C SER A 304 7.51 -18.79 -4.23
N ARG A 305 8.49 -17.91 -4.04
CA ARG A 305 9.09 -17.04 -5.08
C ARG A 305 8.06 -16.20 -5.85
N SER A 306 6.93 -15.91 -5.23
CA SER A 306 5.78 -15.25 -5.87
C SER A 306 5.67 -13.76 -5.51
N MET A 307 6.37 -13.29 -4.46
CA MET A 307 6.29 -11.91 -3.95
C MET A 307 6.37 -10.83 -5.03
N GLY A 308 7.42 -10.87 -5.87
CA GLY A 308 7.66 -9.82 -6.86
C GLY A 308 6.54 -9.70 -7.88
N PHE A 309 6.00 -10.84 -8.33
CA PHE A 309 4.88 -10.85 -9.28
C PHE A 309 3.58 -10.38 -8.61
N VAL A 310 3.24 -10.91 -7.44
CA VAL A 310 2.05 -10.49 -6.67
C VAL A 310 2.07 -8.98 -6.44
N TYR A 311 3.20 -8.46 -5.96
CA TYR A 311 3.39 -7.04 -5.71
C TYR A 311 3.24 -6.19 -6.98
N THR A 312 3.85 -6.62 -8.08
CA THR A 312 3.77 -5.92 -9.37
C THR A 312 2.33 -5.73 -9.83
N ILE A 313 1.52 -6.80 -9.83
CA ILE A 313 0.12 -6.73 -10.27
C ILE A 313 -0.71 -5.83 -9.36
N ILE A 314 -0.51 -5.92 -8.05
CA ILE A 314 -1.18 -5.05 -7.08
C ILE A 314 -0.86 -3.57 -7.37
N MET A 315 0.40 -3.24 -7.65
CA MET A 315 0.82 -1.88 -7.95
C MET A 315 0.26 -1.37 -9.28
N MET A 316 0.25 -2.20 -10.33
CA MET A 316 -0.41 -1.87 -11.60
C MET A 316 -1.90 -1.58 -11.40
N PHE A 317 -2.58 -2.38 -10.58
CA PHE A 317 -3.99 -2.16 -10.25
C PHE A 317 -4.23 -0.86 -9.49
N VAL A 318 -3.39 -0.52 -8.51
CA VAL A 318 -3.54 0.75 -7.78
C VAL A 318 -3.44 1.93 -8.72
N PHE A 319 -2.43 1.95 -9.58
CA PHE A 319 -2.25 3.07 -10.51
C PHE A 319 -3.21 3.05 -11.69
N SER A 320 -3.81 1.90 -12.05
CA SER A 320 -4.86 1.90 -13.08
C SER A 320 -6.10 2.68 -12.67
N GLN A 321 -6.34 2.88 -11.36
CA GLN A 321 -7.46 3.69 -10.87
C GLN A 321 -7.31 5.19 -11.19
N LEU A 322 -6.09 5.63 -11.57
CA LEU A 322 -5.81 7.00 -12.01
C LEU A 322 -6.35 7.30 -13.41
N SER A 323 -6.88 6.30 -14.12
CA SER A 323 -7.38 6.43 -15.49
C SER A 323 -8.49 7.48 -15.61
N SER A 324 -9.33 7.58 -14.60
CA SER A 324 -10.43 8.56 -14.53
C SER A 324 -10.01 10.03 -14.37
N ILE A 325 -8.72 10.32 -14.12
CA ILE A 325 -8.24 11.69 -13.92
C ILE A 325 -7.89 12.33 -15.27
N THR A 326 -8.63 13.36 -15.67
CA THR A 326 -8.31 14.18 -16.85
C THR A 326 -7.69 15.52 -16.47
N PRO A 327 -6.95 16.21 -17.38
CA PRO A 327 -6.41 17.53 -17.11
C PRO A 327 -7.48 18.55 -16.73
N GLU A 328 -8.64 18.51 -17.38
CA GLU A 328 -9.77 19.40 -17.10
C GLU A 328 -10.33 19.13 -15.70
N THR A 329 -10.51 17.86 -15.34
CA THR A 329 -10.95 17.44 -13.99
C THR A 329 -9.96 17.90 -12.93
N LEU A 330 -8.66 17.74 -13.18
CA LEU A 330 -7.62 18.14 -12.25
C LEU A 330 -7.62 19.65 -12.02
N ILE A 331 -7.68 20.46 -13.08
CA ILE A 331 -7.70 21.93 -12.99
C ILE A 331 -8.95 22.41 -12.25
N LEU A 332 -10.11 21.85 -12.60
CA LEU A 332 -11.39 22.22 -12.03
C LEU A 332 -11.45 21.93 -10.52
N LEU A 333 -10.88 20.81 -10.08
CA LEU A 333 -10.90 20.40 -8.68
C LEU A 333 -9.67 20.84 -7.88
N LEU A 334 -8.65 21.43 -8.52
CA LEU A 334 -7.36 21.69 -7.86
C LEU A 334 -7.52 22.54 -6.59
N LYS A 335 -8.38 23.56 -6.65
CA LYS A 335 -8.64 24.46 -5.51
C LYS A 335 -9.30 23.71 -4.36
N ASP A 336 -10.39 23.01 -4.62
CA ASP A 336 -11.16 22.30 -3.60
C ASP A 336 -10.33 21.16 -3.01
N PHE A 337 -9.62 20.42 -3.87
CA PHE A 337 -8.69 19.37 -3.47
C PHE A 337 -7.57 19.90 -2.57
N ALA A 338 -6.94 21.03 -2.92
CA ALA A 338 -5.89 21.62 -2.10
C ALA A 338 -6.40 22.01 -0.70
N ILE A 339 -7.58 22.63 -0.62
CA ILE A 339 -8.21 22.99 0.66
C ILE A 339 -8.51 21.74 1.48
N LEU A 340 -9.14 20.73 0.87
CA LEU A 340 -9.51 19.47 1.52
C LEU A 340 -8.31 18.72 2.07
N ILE A 341 -7.21 18.64 1.31
CA ILE A 341 -5.99 17.96 1.74
C ILE A 341 -5.31 18.67 2.90
N ILE A 342 -5.26 20.01 2.88
CA ILE A 342 -4.74 20.79 4.01
C ILE A 342 -5.59 20.51 5.26
N LEU A 343 -6.92 20.61 5.14
CA LEU A 343 -7.84 20.35 6.24
C LEU A 343 -7.73 18.91 6.77
N ALA A 344 -7.66 17.91 5.89
CA ALA A 344 -7.50 16.52 6.28
C ALA A 344 -6.18 16.29 7.02
N THR A 345 -5.08 16.85 6.50
CA THR A 345 -3.74 16.76 7.11
C THR A 345 -3.72 17.40 8.49
N VAL A 346 -4.35 18.57 8.64
CA VAL A 346 -4.49 19.28 9.92
C VAL A 346 -5.37 18.47 10.89
N GLY A 347 -6.50 17.92 10.43
CA GLY A 347 -7.39 17.08 11.23
C GLY A 347 -6.68 15.84 11.76
N ILE A 348 -5.89 15.18 10.92
CA ILE A 348 -5.03 14.07 11.36
C ILE A 348 -4.02 14.56 12.38
N ALA A 349 -3.31 15.65 12.13
CA ALA A 349 -2.26 16.15 13.01
C ALA A 349 -2.80 16.49 14.42
N ILE A 350 -3.95 17.15 14.49
CA ILE A 350 -4.55 17.59 15.78
C ILE A 350 -5.01 16.40 16.62
N VAL A 351 -5.44 15.29 16.00
CA VAL A 351 -6.02 14.16 16.74
C VAL A 351 -5.04 12.99 16.89
N ALA A 352 -4.40 12.55 15.80
CA ALA A 352 -3.53 11.39 15.79
C ALA A 352 -2.23 11.64 16.57
N ILE A 353 -1.63 12.84 16.48
CA ILE A 353 -0.36 13.15 17.16
C ILE A 353 -0.52 13.11 18.68
N PRO A 354 -1.47 13.84 19.32
CA PRO A 354 -1.60 13.80 20.77
C PRO A 354 -1.96 12.42 21.29
N LEU A 355 -2.87 11.71 20.59
CA LEU A 355 -3.29 10.38 21.00
C LEU A 355 -2.16 9.35 20.87
N GLY A 356 -1.44 9.33 19.75
CA GLY A 356 -0.31 8.41 19.58
C GLY A 356 0.84 8.71 20.55
N ARG A 357 1.08 9.99 20.86
CA ARG A 357 2.03 10.38 21.92
C ARG A 357 1.60 9.90 23.29
N TYR A 358 0.32 10.02 23.63
CA TYR A 358 -0.23 9.50 24.88
C TYR A 358 -0.05 7.97 24.99
N LEU A 359 -0.15 7.26 23.87
CA LEU A 359 0.04 5.80 23.81
C LEU A 359 1.52 5.35 23.78
N GLY A 360 2.46 6.29 23.82
CA GLY A 360 3.90 6.06 23.92
C GLY A 360 4.67 6.09 22.59
N TRP A 361 4.07 6.58 21.51
CA TRP A 361 4.72 6.68 20.20
C TRP A 361 5.36 8.04 19.96
N SER A 362 6.32 8.07 19.03
CA SER A 362 6.89 9.33 18.57
C SER A 362 5.84 10.15 17.81
N THR A 363 6.05 11.46 17.73
CA THR A 363 5.24 12.36 16.90
C THR A 363 5.19 11.87 15.45
N ALA A 364 6.34 11.47 14.89
CA ALA A 364 6.46 11.02 13.51
C ALA A 364 5.65 9.75 13.27
N MET A 365 5.75 8.76 14.18
CA MET A 365 5.00 7.52 14.05
C MET A 365 3.50 7.73 14.22
N SER A 366 3.10 8.52 15.23
CA SER A 366 1.69 8.86 15.47
C SER A 366 1.06 9.53 14.24
N PHE A 367 1.79 10.47 13.63
CA PHE A 367 1.34 11.15 12.43
C PHE A 367 1.33 10.23 11.21
N ALA A 368 2.36 9.39 11.00
CA ALA A 368 2.40 8.41 9.92
C ALA A 368 1.24 7.42 9.96
N ILE A 369 0.87 6.96 11.16
CA ILE A 369 -0.28 6.08 11.35
C ILE A 369 -1.59 6.79 10.98
N GLY A 370 -1.80 8.04 11.41
CA GLY A 370 -2.97 8.80 10.98
C GLY A 370 -2.99 9.09 9.48
N LEU A 371 -1.84 9.47 8.90
CA LEU A 371 -1.64 9.70 7.46
C LEU A 371 -1.88 8.46 6.60
N GLY A 372 -1.87 7.26 7.18
CA GLY A 372 -2.29 6.03 6.51
C GLY A 372 -3.69 6.16 5.85
N SER A 373 -4.57 6.98 6.43
CA SER A 373 -5.89 7.28 5.89
C SER A 373 -5.85 8.11 4.60
N LEU A 374 -4.90 9.05 4.48
CA LEU A 374 -4.70 9.88 3.28
C LEU A 374 -3.81 9.20 2.23
N ALA A 375 -2.88 8.35 2.66
CA ALA A 375 -1.98 7.62 1.78
C ALA A 375 -2.64 6.40 1.11
N GLY A 376 -3.97 6.26 1.16
CA GLY A 376 -4.70 5.21 0.45
C GLY A 376 -4.47 3.79 0.97
N GLY A 377 -3.99 3.65 2.21
CA GLY A 377 -3.84 2.35 2.87
C GLY A 377 -2.89 1.35 2.19
N PHE A 378 -3.28 0.08 2.13
CA PHE A 378 -2.47 -0.97 1.48
C PHE A 378 -2.77 -1.01 -0.04
N PRO A 379 -1.76 -1.14 -0.94
CA PRO A 379 -0.35 -1.50 -0.72
C PRO A 379 0.59 -0.34 -0.39
N ALA A 380 0.17 0.92 -0.51
CA ALA A 380 1.05 2.08 -0.35
C ALA A 380 1.80 2.08 0.99
N SER A 381 1.09 1.76 2.07
CA SER A 381 1.66 1.59 3.43
C SER A 381 2.83 0.61 3.48
N TYR A 382 2.75 -0.52 2.77
CA TYR A 382 3.85 -1.49 2.66
C TYR A 382 5.05 -0.88 1.96
N VAL A 383 4.84 -0.31 0.77
CA VAL A 383 5.91 0.25 -0.08
C VAL A 383 6.66 1.35 0.66
N LEU A 384 5.93 2.31 1.22
CA LEU A 384 6.51 3.45 1.92
C LEU A 384 7.29 3.01 3.16
N SER A 385 6.84 1.94 3.84
CA SER A 385 7.54 1.41 5.01
C SER A 385 8.84 0.71 4.64
N VAL A 386 8.80 -0.18 3.63
CA VAL A 386 9.98 -0.90 3.15
C VAL A 386 10.99 0.06 2.52
N GLU A 387 10.53 1.02 1.73
CA GLU A 387 11.36 2.04 1.09
C GLU A 387 12.03 2.94 2.15
N ALA A 388 11.28 3.39 3.16
CA ALA A 388 11.85 4.16 4.26
C ALA A 388 12.89 3.34 5.04
N ALA A 389 12.59 2.08 5.36
CA ALA A 389 13.51 1.18 6.06
C ALA A 389 14.82 0.96 5.27
N LYS A 390 14.73 0.69 3.96
CA LYS A 390 15.91 0.55 3.08
C LYS A 390 16.76 1.82 3.04
N VAL A 391 16.12 2.99 2.99
CA VAL A 391 16.84 4.26 2.87
C VAL A 391 17.56 4.67 4.14
N VAL A 392 17.01 4.34 5.31
CA VAL A 392 17.63 4.74 6.58
C VAL A 392 18.69 3.77 7.08
N SER A 393 18.65 2.51 6.63
CA SER A 393 19.47 1.42 7.16
C SER A 393 20.75 1.24 6.36
N GLU A 394 21.86 0.98 7.05
CA GLU A 394 23.16 0.70 6.43
C GLU A 394 23.46 -0.82 6.40
N THR A 395 22.84 -1.59 7.28
CA THR A 395 23.00 -3.04 7.38
C THR A 395 21.66 -3.78 7.28
N GLU A 396 21.72 -5.07 6.94
CA GLU A 396 20.55 -5.96 6.91
C GLU A 396 19.87 -6.07 8.29
N GLU A 397 20.65 -5.97 9.38
CA GLU A 397 20.12 -5.95 10.74
C GLU A 397 19.32 -4.68 11.03
N GLU A 398 19.87 -3.51 10.67
CA GLU A 398 19.16 -2.24 10.82
C GLU A 398 17.88 -2.23 10.00
N PHE A 399 17.93 -2.75 8.77
CA PHE A 399 16.77 -2.88 7.90
C PHE A 399 15.67 -3.69 8.59
N LYS A 400 16.01 -4.88 9.11
CA LYS A 400 15.05 -5.75 9.82
C LYS A 400 14.48 -5.10 11.07
N ILE A 401 15.27 -4.34 11.83
CA ILE A 401 14.78 -3.63 13.01
C ILE A 401 13.73 -2.60 12.63
N VAL A 402 14.05 -1.75 11.65
CA VAL A 402 13.14 -0.69 11.21
C VAL A 402 11.88 -1.32 10.61
N GLU A 403 12.03 -2.30 9.74
CA GLU A 403 10.93 -3.01 9.09
C GLU A 403 10.00 -3.66 10.12
N THR A 404 10.53 -4.49 11.03
CA THR A 404 9.71 -5.21 12.03
C THR A 404 8.99 -4.26 13.00
N ASN A 405 9.54 -3.08 13.26
CA ASN A 405 8.90 -2.09 14.14
C ASN A 405 7.86 -1.22 13.45
N ILE A 406 8.09 -0.85 12.19
CA ILE A 406 7.22 0.07 11.44
C ILE A 406 6.12 -0.67 10.70
N LEU A 407 6.49 -1.71 9.95
CA LEU A 407 5.62 -2.37 8.97
C LEU A 407 4.31 -2.89 9.57
N PRO A 408 4.29 -3.58 10.74
CA PRO A 408 3.02 -4.08 11.29
C PRO A 408 2.01 -2.97 11.59
N LYS A 409 2.51 -1.82 12.08
CA LYS A 409 1.66 -0.69 12.48
C LYS A 409 1.13 0.04 11.24
N THR A 410 1.97 0.31 10.26
CA THR A 410 1.53 0.99 9.03
C THR A 410 0.56 0.15 8.22
N LEU A 411 0.74 -1.17 8.21
CA LEU A 411 -0.18 -2.11 7.56
C LEU A 411 -1.55 -2.14 8.23
N VAL A 412 -1.60 -2.33 9.55
CA VAL A 412 -2.88 -2.32 10.27
C VAL A 412 -3.60 -1.00 10.08
N SER A 413 -2.89 0.13 10.14
CA SER A 413 -3.47 1.43 9.83
C SER A 413 -4.06 1.49 8.41
N GLY A 414 -3.28 1.03 7.42
CA GLY A 414 -3.71 1.05 6.03
C GLY A 414 -4.93 0.16 5.75
N PHE A 415 -5.04 -1.01 6.38
CA PHE A 415 -6.20 -1.87 6.22
C PHE A 415 -7.44 -1.31 6.91
N VAL A 416 -7.31 -0.81 8.15
CA VAL A 416 -8.43 -0.25 8.91
C VAL A 416 -9.05 0.92 8.14
N SER A 417 -8.21 1.84 7.65
CA SER A 417 -8.66 3.01 6.89
C SER A 417 -9.28 2.63 5.55
N ALA A 418 -8.61 1.82 4.73
CA ALA A 418 -9.05 1.51 3.37
C ALA A 418 -10.27 0.58 3.27
N THR A 419 -10.69 -0.06 4.37
CA THR A 419 -11.77 -1.06 4.37
C THR A 419 -12.93 -0.65 5.29
N SER A 420 -13.01 -1.23 6.47
CA SER A 420 -14.17 -1.15 7.36
C SER A 420 -14.35 0.27 7.91
N GLY A 421 -13.25 0.97 8.20
CA GLY A 421 -13.30 2.32 8.75
C GLY A 421 -13.94 3.32 7.78
N SER A 422 -13.47 3.37 6.53
CA SER A 422 -13.98 4.31 5.54
C SER A 422 -15.41 4.00 5.11
N VAL A 423 -15.79 2.72 4.99
CA VAL A 423 -17.18 2.32 4.70
C VAL A 423 -18.13 2.71 5.83
N PHE A 424 -17.75 2.48 7.08
CA PHE A 424 -18.56 2.89 8.24
C PHE A 424 -18.74 4.42 8.26
N ILE A 425 -17.67 5.16 8.03
CA ILE A 425 -17.69 6.62 7.94
C ILE A 425 -18.59 7.10 6.80
N ALA A 426 -18.47 6.52 5.61
CA ALA A 426 -19.33 6.85 4.47
C ALA A 426 -20.80 6.58 4.79
N GLY A 427 -21.12 5.41 5.37
CA GLY A 427 -22.48 5.07 5.79
C GLY A 427 -23.06 6.04 6.82
N ALA A 428 -22.25 6.45 7.80
CA ALA A 428 -22.66 7.46 8.78
C ALA A 428 -22.93 8.81 8.11
N VAL A 429 -22.02 9.29 7.25
CA VAL A 429 -22.20 10.57 6.55
C VAL A 429 -23.42 10.55 5.65
N LEU A 430 -23.68 9.46 4.91
CA LEU A 430 -24.93 9.30 4.15
C LEU A 430 -26.15 9.48 5.05
N ALA A 431 -26.24 8.74 6.15
CA ALA A 431 -27.40 8.78 7.04
C ALA A 431 -27.67 10.17 7.64
N PHE A 432 -26.62 10.98 7.86
CA PHE A 432 -26.75 12.31 8.44
C PHE A 432 -26.99 13.42 7.40
N PHE A 433 -26.42 13.33 6.20
CA PHE A 433 -26.41 14.42 5.22
C PHE A 433 -27.26 14.16 3.97
N PHE A 434 -27.49 12.89 3.61
CA PHE A 434 -28.15 12.49 2.37
C PHE A 434 -29.28 11.49 2.73
N LYS A 435 -30.44 12.02 3.10
CA LYS A 435 -31.64 11.24 3.41
C LYS A 435 -32.44 10.87 2.17
#